data_AF-A0A9E6NXG6-F1
#
_entry.id   AF-A0A9E6NXG6-F1
#
_cell.length_a   1.000
_cell.length_b   1.000
_cell.length_c   1.000
_cell.angle_alpha   90.00
_cell.angle_beta   90.00
_cell.angle_gamma   90.00
#
_symmetry.space_group_name_H-M   'P 1'
#
loop_
_entity.id
_entity.type
_entity.pdbx_description
1 polymer ?
#
loop_
_entity_poly.entity_id
_entity_poly.type
_entity_poly.pdbx_seq_one_letter_code
_entity_poly.pdbx_strand_id
1 'polypeptide(L)'
;MADYFERLNYSLGDEDAALEHRIVPEHARHVVDVAGCGSRLLPLLARFPARLTCADISAPQLAFTRLRLALLEQTDHESFMDFMGYRPDTSITRRQSVFRQLDLPLVDRRWLADLFQSSHWHAPIYLGAFEQTLRRLARINGLVTGKAGRGIFQCCDLGEQSDYYRRHFPLRRWKAVIGLLGNAAVLNSLLYRGAFPANNLGISSRKVYLDIFHALFTTQVVRESFFLQMLFFGELRYPQGYPLECDPQIFQSAREALKQCRVSVVQGDIVDCVAACTEVDFVSLSDVPSFLPDATAATVLQRLRPALAEHALTVMRGHLRVVRPDCEGFRDVSSQFHEAIAREKTQLWRVQVYRQTSPVQVSR
;
A
#
# COMPACT_ATOMS: atom_id res chain seq x y z
N MET A 1 -21.42 -6.26 4.62
CA MET A 1 -20.01 -6.40 5.04
C MET A 1 -19.39 -7.70 4.47
N ALA A 2 -20.17 -8.77 4.26
CA ALA A 2 -19.71 -10.04 3.67
C ALA A 2 -19.16 -9.92 2.23
N ASP A 3 -19.90 -9.32 1.29
CA ASP A 3 -19.53 -9.28 -0.14
C ASP A 3 -18.19 -8.55 -0.48
N TYR A 4 -17.66 -7.72 0.44
CA TYR A 4 -16.43 -6.95 0.21
C TYR A 4 -15.16 -7.79 0.39
N PHE A 5 -15.19 -8.73 1.34
CA PHE A 5 -14.04 -9.61 1.60
C PHE A 5 -13.97 -10.79 0.64
N GLU A 6 -14.96 -10.92 -0.25
CA GLU A 6 -15.02 -11.93 -1.31
C GLU A 6 -14.32 -11.50 -2.62
N ARG A 7 -13.86 -10.25 -2.71
CA ARG A 7 -13.22 -9.70 -3.92
C ARG A 7 -11.80 -9.21 -3.65
N LEU A 8 -10.98 -9.19 -4.71
CA LEU A 8 -9.64 -8.59 -4.67
C LEU A 8 -9.76 -7.06 -4.69
N ASN A 9 -9.46 -6.40 -3.58
CA ASN A 9 -9.63 -4.95 -3.45
C ASN A 9 -8.45 -4.18 -4.04
N TYR A 10 -7.23 -4.68 -3.85
CA TYR A 10 -5.97 -4.08 -4.29
C TYR A 10 -5.13 -5.17 -4.94
N SER A 11 -4.31 -4.84 -5.92
CA SER A 11 -3.34 -5.79 -6.48
C SER A 11 -1.97 -5.19 -6.78
N LEU A 12 -1.88 -3.88 -7.02
CA LEU A 12 -0.64 -3.09 -6.97
C LEU A 12 -0.37 -2.60 -5.54
N GLY A 13 -1.44 -2.26 -4.81
CA GLY A 13 -1.38 -1.60 -3.52
C GLY A 13 -1.66 -0.10 -3.65
N ASP A 14 -2.19 0.48 -2.59
CA ASP A 14 -2.56 1.89 -2.47
C ASP A 14 -1.63 2.67 -1.53
N GLU A 15 -0.62 2.00 -0.97
CA GLU A 15 0.42 2.54 -0.10
C GLU A 15 1.81 2.31 -0.71
N ASP A 16 2.75 3.24 -0.49
CA ASP A 16 4.15 3.04 -0.87
C ASP A 16 4.94 2.27 0.19
N ALA A 17 5.29 1.02 -0.17
CA ALA A 17 6.08 0.10 0.66
C ALA A 17 7.50 0.59 0.98
N ALA A 18 8.01 1.62 0.29
CA ALA A 18 9.31 2.21 0.61
C ALA A 18 9.34 2.87 1.98
N LEU A 19 8.18 3.26 2.52
CA LEU A 19 8.08 3.84 3.86
C LEU A 19 8.40 2.79 4.92
N GLU A 20 7.64 1.69 4.99
CA GLU A 20 7.90 0.62 5.96
C GLU A 20 9.30 0.04 5.83
N HIS A 21 9.79 -0.15 4.60
CA HIS A 21 11.14 -0.65 4.38
C HIS A 21 12.22 0.22 5.06
N ARG A 22 12.02 1.55 5.10
CA ARG A 22 12.94 2.48 5.77
C ARG A 22 12.77 2.53 7.29
N ILE A 23 11.56 2.25 7.80
CA ILE A 23 11.25 2.39 9.23
C ILE A 23 11.52 1.09 9.99
N VAL A 24 11.27 -0.07 9.36
CA VAL A 24 11.40 -1.36 10.02
C VAL A 24 12.86 -1.62 10.43
N PRO A 25 13.12 -2.02 11.69
CA PRO A 25 14.45 -2.39 12.13
C PRO A 25 15.05 -3.51 11.28
N GLU A 26 16.34 -3.41 10.99
CA GLU A 26 17.07 -4.52 10.37
C GLU A 26 17.12 -5.70 11.34
N HIS A 27 16.96 -6.92 10.82
CA HIS A 27 17.00 -8.14 11.62
C HIS A 27 15.99 -8.16 12.78
N ALA A 28 14.84 -7.51 12.62
CA ALA A 28 13.74 -7.59 13.58
C ALA A 28 13.37 -9.05 13.87
N ARG A 29 13.14 -9.40 15.14
CA ARG A 29 12.76 -10.77 15.53
C ARG A 29 11.39 -11.12 14.99
N HIS A 30 10.45 -10.17 15.05
CA HIS A 30 9.11 -10.37 14.52
C HIS A 30 8.50 -9.08 13.98
N VAL A 31 8.15 -9.14 12.69
CA VAL A 31 7.39 -8.11 11.96
C VAL A 31 5.97 -8.63 11.73
N VAL A 32 4.96 -7.81 12.04
CA VAL A 32 3.56 -8.10 11.74
C VAL A 32 2.99 -6.99 10.86
N ASP A 33 2.28 -7.37 9.80
CA ASP A 33 1.83 -6.44 8.77
C ASP A 33 0.44 -6.83 8.24
N VAL A 34 -0.37 -5.83 7.89
CA VAL A 34 -1.61 -6.08 7.14
C VAL A 34 -1.24 -6.62 5.77
N ALA A 35 -1.67 -7.82 5.40
CA ALA A 35 -1.24 -8.43 4.14
C ALA A 35 -1.60 -7.55 2.93
N GLY A 36 -2.84 -7.05 2.86
CA GLY A 36 -3.34 -6.37 1.67
C GLY A 36 -3.11 -7.27 0.47
N CYS A 37 -2.54 -6.72 -0.61
CA CYS A 37 -2.18 -7.55 -1.76
C CYS A 37 -0.79 -8.21 -1.65
N GLY A 38 -0.05 -8.00 -0.56
CA GLY A 38 1.30 -8.50 -0.35
C GLY A 38 2.40 -7.62 -0.97
N SER A 39 2.10 -6.42 -1.45
CA SER A 39 3.10 -5.53 -2.08
C SER A 39 4.19 -5.04 -1.11
N ARG A 40 3.91 -5.05 0.20
CA ARG A 40 4.89 -4.77 1.27
C ARG A 40 5.74 -5.98 1.66
N LEU A 41 5.34 -7.19 1.27
CA LEU A 41 5.98 -8.46 1.67
C LEU A 41 7.48 -8.47 1.33
N LEU A 42 7.83 -8.23 0.06
CA LEU A 42 9.21 -8.28 -0.41
C LEU A 42 10.07 -7.18 0.25
N PRO A 43 9.66 -5.91 0.26
CA PRO A 43 10.38 -4.86 0.99
C PRO A 43 10.60 -5.15 2.48
N LEU A 44 9.61 -5.73 3.18
CA LEU A 44 9.76 -6.11 4.59
C LEU A 44 10.72 -7.29 4.77
N LEU A 45 10.61 -8.32 3.94
CA LEU A 45 11.56 -9.45 3.93
C LEU A 45 12.99 -9.01 3.68
N ALA A 46 13.21 -8.05 2.79
CA ALA A 46 14.54 -7.51 2.48
C ALA A 46 15.25 -6.85 3.68
N ARG A 47 14.56 -6.66 4.80
CA ARG A 47 15.13 -6.18 6.09
C ARG A 47 15.49 -7.34 7.03
N PHE A 48 15.46 -8.57 6.53
CA PHE A 48 15.89 -9.81 7.18
C PHE A 48 15.23 -10.12 8.53
N PRO A 49 13.90 -10.00 8.67
CA PRO A 49 13.26 -10.36 9.93
C PRO A 49 13.36 -11.87 10.20
N ALA A 50 13.44 -12.30 11.46
CA ALA A 50 13.41 -13.72 11.81
C ALA A 50 12.00 -14.31 11.61
N ARG A 51 10.95 -13.52 11.83
CA ARG A 51 9.56 -13.89 11.60
C ARG A 51 8.81 -12.75 10.91
N LEU A 52 7.99 -13.09 9.90
CA LEU A 52 7.07 -12.17 9.26
C LEU A 52 5.66 -12.74 9.29
N THR A 53 4.71 -12.01 9.86
CA THR A 53 3.30 -12.39 9.86
C THR A 53 2.50 -11.38 9.08
N CYS A 54 1.90 -11.83 7.98
CA CYS A 54 0.99 -11.03 7.17
C CYS A 54 -0.44 -11.46 7.52
N ALA A 55 -1.25 -10.56 8.09
CA ALA A 55 -2.63 -10.86 8.45
C ALA A 55 -3.61 -10.01 7.64
N ASP A 56 -4.71 -10.61 7.22
CA ASP A 56 -5.81 -9.91 6.54
C ASP A 56 -7.11 -10.67 6.77
N ILE A 57 -8.23 -9.95 6.75
CA ILE A 57 -9.55 -10.55 6.88
C ILE A 57 -10.07 -11.09 5.54
N SER A 58 -9.51 -10.63 4.41
CA SER A 58 -9.90 -11.02 3.06
C SER A 58 -9.10 -12.23 2.54
N ALA A 59 -9.79 -13.35 2.30
CA ALA A 59 -9.18 -14.52 1.68
C ALA A 59 -8.59 -14.26 0.27
N PRO A 60 -9.27 -13.52 -0.65
CA PRO A 60 -8.68 -13.06 -1.91
C PRO A 60 -7.34 -12.34 -1.79
N GLN A 61 -7.22 -11.43 -0.82
CA GLN A 61 -6.00 -10.66 -0.56
C GLN A 61 -4.87 -11.56 -0.06
N LEU A 62 -5.19 -12.51 0.83
CA LEU A 62 -4.24 -13.51 1.29
C LEU A 62 -3.80 -14.46 0.16
N ALA A 63 -4.70 -14.89 -0.71
CA ALA A 63 -4.36 -15.71 -1.87
C ALA A 63 -3.40 -14.96 -2.81
N PHE A 64 -3.62 -13.66 -3.02
CA PHE A 64 -2.72 -12.82 -3.82
C PHE A 64 -1.37 -12.56 -3.12
N THR A 65 -1.37 -12.46 -1.79
CA THR A 65 -0.15 -12.39 -0.98
C THR A 65 0.67 -13.68 -1.10
N ARG A 66 0.03 -14.86 -1.00
CA ARG A 66 0.71 -16.15 -1.18
C ARG A 66 1.21 -16.36 -2.60
N LEU A 67 0.52 -15.83 -3.61
CA LEU A 67 1.02 -15.77 -4.98
C LEU A 67 2.32 -14.97 -5.08
N ARG A 68 2.41 -13.78 -4.48
CA ARG A 68 3.66 -13.00 -4.45
C ARG A 68 4.77 -13.75 -3.73
N LEU A 69 4.47 -14.41 -2.62
CA LEU A 69 5.43 -15.24 -1.89
C LEU A 69 5.94 -16.40 -2.76
N ALA A 70 5.05 -17.13 -3.42
CA ALA A 70 5.42 -18.23 -4.31
C ALA A 70 6.26 -17.75 -5.50
N LEU A 71 5.94 -16.58 -6.09
CA LEU A 71 6.76 -15.99 -7.15
C LEU A 71 8.16 -15.63 -6.66
N LEU A 72 8.28 -15.02 -5.47
CA LEU A 72 9.57 -14.70 -4.87
C LEU A 72 10.42 -15.96 -4.65
N GLU A 73 9.81 -17.02 -4.13
CA GLU A 73 10.47 -18.26 -3.77
C GLU A 73 10.88 -19.10 -4.99
N GLN A 74 10.00 -19.20 -5.98
CA GLN A 74 10.07 -20.23 -7.02
C GLN A 74 10.46 -19.68 -8.40
N THR A 75 10.63 -18.36 -8.53
CA THR A 75 10.97 -17.72 -9.81
C THR A 75 12.15 -16.76 -9.70
N ASP A 76 12.67 -16.32 -10.84
CA ASP A 76 13.62 -15.21 -10.90
C ASP A 76 12.90 -13.86 -10.97
N HIS A 77 13.66 -12.79 -10.74
CA HIS A 77 13.13 -11.41 -10.76
C HIS A 77 12.43 -11.09 -12.08
N GLU A 78 12.98 -11.55 -13.20
CA GLU A 78 12.40 -11.34 -14.52
C GLU A 78 11.03 -12.00 -14.68
N SER A 79 10.90 -13.26 -14.27
CA SER A 79 9.65 -14.02 -14.30
C SER A 79 8.60 -13.41 -13.35
N PHE A 80 9.03 -12.91 -12.19
CA PHE A 80 8.17 -12.12 -11.30
C PHE A 80 7.65 -10.86 -12.02
N MET A 81 8.54 -10.08 -12.63
CA MET A 81 8.19 -8.84 -13.35
C MET A 81 7.25 -9.09 -14.53
N ASP A 82 7.50 -10.16 -15.29
CA ASP A 82 6.63 -10.64 -16.37
C ASP A 82 5.24 -10.98 -15.85
N PHE A 83 5.21 -11.86 -14.85
CA PHE A 83 3.98 -12.44 -14.36
C PHE A 83 3.08 -11.35 -13.79
N MET A 84 3.62 -10.50 -12.90
CA MET A 84 2.90 -9.39 -12.29
C MET A 84 2.48 -8.31 -13.31
N GLY A 85 3.17 -8.25 -14.45
CA GLY A 85 2.83 -7.37 -15.55
C GLY A 85 3.42 -5.96 -15.42
N TYR A 86 4.57 -5.86 -14.78
CA TYR A 86 5.40 -4.66 -14.78
C TYR A 86 6.14 -4.46 -16.11
N ARG A 87 6.29 -5.52 -16.90
CA ARG A 87 6.78 -5.44 -18.29
C ARG A 87 5.56 -5.40 -19.25
N PRO A 88 5.40 -4.33 -20.05
CA PRO A 88 4.19 -4.15 -20.88
C PRO A 88 4.08 -5.22 -21.98
N ASP A 89 5.20 -5.70 -22.51
CA ASP A 89 5.24 -6.60 -23.67
C ASP A 89 5.18 -8.10 -23.30
N THR A 90 4.97 -8.44 -22.02
CA THR A 90 4.87 -9.84 -21.60
C THR A 90 3.64 -10.50 -22.19
N SER A 91 3.85 -11.61 -22.91
CA SER A 91 2.78 -12.38 -23.53
C SER A 91 1.91 -13.11 -22.51
N ILE A 92 0.65 -13.36 -22.88
CA ILE A 92 -0.28 -14.18 -22.09
C ILE A 92 0.30 -15.58 -21.84
N THR A 93 0.88 -16.20 -22.87
CA THR A 93 1.51 -17.53 -22.77
C THR A 93 2.63 -17.57 -21.73
N ARG A 94 3.43 -16.50 -21.64
CA ARG A 94 4.48 -16.39 -20.61
C ARG A 94 3.89 -16.37 -19.21
N ARG A 95 2.85 -15.56 -18.95
CA ARG A 95 2.18 -15.52 -17.63
C ARG A 95 1.54 -16.87 -17.26
N GLN A 96 0.87 -17.51 -18.22
CA GLN A 96 0.31 -18.85 -18.06
C GLN A 96 1.38 -19.89 -17.73
N SER A 97 2.55 -19.81 -18.38
CA SER A 97 3.66 -20.71 -18.12
C SER A 97 4.18 -20.56 -16.69
N VAL A 98 4.42 -19.32 -16.24
CA VAL A 98 4.86 -19.05 -14.86
C VAL A 98 3.84 -19.60 -13.87
N PHE A 99 2.55 -19.24 -14.01
CA PHE A 99 1.50 -19.70 -13.09
C PHE A 99 1.38 -21.21 -13.00
N ARG A 100 1.52 -21.93 -14.13
CA ARG A 100 1.43 -23.40 -14.13
C ARG A 100 2.54 -24.06 -13.30
N GLN A 101 3.72 -23.45 -13.25
CA GLN A 101 4.90 -23.97 -12.56
C GLN A 101 4.90 -23.66 -11.06
N LEU A 102 4.14 -22.66 -10.62
CA LEU A 102 4.05 -22.31 -9.20
C LEU A 102 3.40 -23.43 -8.40
N ASP A 103 4.02 -23.80 -7.29
CA ASP A 103 3.39 -24.56 -6.22
C ASP A 103 2.62 -23.60 -5.30
N LEU A 104 1.32 -23.83 -5.21
CA LEU A 104 0.36 -23.01 -4.49
C LEU A 104 -0.67 -23.93 -3.82
N PRO A 105 -1.19 -23.56 -2.63
CA PRO A 105 -2.31 -24.27 -2.03
C PRO A 105 -3.45 -24.44 -3.03
N LEU A 106 -4.06 -25.63 -3.08
CA LEU A 106 -5.05 -25.99 -4.10
C LEU A 106 -6.23 -24.99 -4.17
N VAL A 107 -6.67 -24.49 -3.02
CA VAL A 107 -7.75 -23.50 -2.93
C VAL A 107 -7.33 -22.18 -3.58
N ASP A 108 -6.15 -21.67 -3.24
CA ASP A 108 -5.62 -20.43 -3.80
C ASP A 108 -5.37 -20.56 -5.30
N ARG A 109 -4.80 -21.69 -5.74
CA ARG A 109 -4.55 -21.97 -7.16
C ARG A 109 -5.84 -21.95 -7.99
N ARG A 110 -6.92 -22.57 -7.49
CA ARG A 110 -8.22 -22.58 -8.19
C ARG A 110 -8.78 -21.17 -8.31
N TRP A 111 -8.85 -20.45 -7.19
CA TRP A 111 -9.38 -19.08 -7.18
C TRP A 111 -8.57 -18.13 -8.08
N LEU A 112 -7.23 -18.21 -8.01
CA LEU A 112 -6.34 -17.42 -8.88
C LEU A 112 -6.49 -17.77 -10.35
N ALA A 113 -6.65 -19.06 -10.69
CA ALA A 113 -6.89 -19.47 -12.07
C ALA A 113 -8.19 -18.87 -12.62
N ASP A 114 -9.28 -18.89 -11.85
CA ASP A 114 -10.55 -18.29 -12.23
C ASP A 114 -10.42 -16.76 -12.40
N LEU A 115 -9.70 -16.09 -11.49
CA LEU A 115 -9.39 -14.66 -11.59
C LEU A 115 -8.60 -14.33 -12.87
N PHE A 116 -7.53 -15.07 -13.17
CA PHE A 116 -6.71 -14.82 -14.36
C PHE A 116 -7.44 -15.18 -15.65
N GLN A 117 -8.24 -16.24 -15.66
CA GLN A 117 -9.03 -16.61 -16.83
C GLN A 117 -10.12 -15.57 -17.13
N SER A 118 -10.87 -15.14 -16.10
CA SER A 118 -11.92 -14.12 -16.26
C SER A 118 -11.38 -12.74 -16.63
N SER A 119 -10.13 -12.46 -16.29
CA SER A 119 -9.42 -11.24 -16.70
C SER A 119 -8.61 -11.41 -17.99
N HIS A 120 -8.79 -12.51 -18.73
CA HIS A 120 -8.06 -12.81 -19.97
C HIS A 120 -6.53 -12.70 -19.82
N TRP A 121 -6.00 -13.05 -18.65
CA TRP A 121 -4.58 -12.98 -18.31
C TRP A 121 -3.97 -11.58 -18.47
N HIS A 122 -4.79 -10.54 -18.27
CA HIS A 122 -4.28 -9.18 -18.10
C HIS A 122 -3.31 -9.10 -16.91
N ALA A 123 -2.43 -8.09 -16.95
CA ALA A 123 -1.41 -7.85 -15.93
C ALA A 123 -2.01 -7.85 -14.50
N PRO A 124 -1.59 -8.79 -13.62
CA PRO A 124 -2.11 -8.97 -12.26
C PRO A 124 -2.14 -7.71 -11.39
N ILE A 125 -1.16 -6.83 -11.53
CA ILE A 125 -1.08 -5.57 -10.77
C ILE A 125 -2.24 -4.61 -11.02
N TYR A 126 -3.12 -4.88 -11.98
CA TYR A 126 -4.27 -4.01 -12.26
C TYR A 126 -5.64 -4.67 -12.03
N LEU A 127 -5.66 -5.85 -11.42
CA LEU A 127 -6.89 -6.63 -11.23
C LEU A 127 -7.70 -6.21 -9.99
N GLY A 128 -7.10 -5.51 -9.03
CA GLY A 128 -7.80 -5.03 -7.85
C GLY A 128 -8.88 -3.99 -8.16
N ALA A 129 -9.93 -3.96 -7.34
CA ALA A 129 -11.05 -3.02 -7.48
C ALA A 129 -10.59 -1.55 -7.45
N PHE A 130 -9.60 -1.22 -6.64
CA PHE A 130 -8.98 0.10 -6.57
C PHE A 130 -8.33 0.49 -7.90
N GLU A 131 -7.47 -0.37 -8.44
CA GLU A 131 -6.76 -0.12 -9.71
C GLU A 131 -7.73 -0.03 -10.90
N GLN A 132 -8.79 -0.85 -10.89
CA GLN A 132 -9.87 -0.76 -11.88
C GLN A 132 -10.66 0.54 -11.79
N THR A 133 -10.75 1.14 -10.60
CA THR A 133 -11.37 2.45 -10.42
C THR A 133 -10.44 3.57 -10.89
N LEU A 134 -9.14 3.51 -10.57
CA LEU A 134 -8.15 4.44 -11.09
C LEU A 134 -8.08 4.42 -12.63
N ARG A 135 -8.20 3.24 -13.25
CA ARG A 135 -8.30 3.10 -14.72
C ARG A 135 -9.48 3.84 -15.33
N ARG A 136 -10.65 3.80 -14.67
CA ARG A 136 -11.83 4.55 -15.13
C ARG A 136 -11.61 6.05 -14.96
N LEU A 137 -11.05 6.46 -13.82
CA LEU A 137 -10.73 7.86 -13.55
C LEU A 137 -9.68 8.41 -14.50
N ALA A 138 -8.70 7.61 -14.91
CA ALA A 138 -7.70 8.01 -15.90
C ALA A 138 -8.32 8.35 -17.25
N ARG A 139 -9.36 7.63 -17.68
CA ARG A 139 -10.11 7.97 -18.89
C ARG A 139 -10.81 9.33 -18.74
N ILE A 140 -11.49 9.55 -17.61
CA ILE A 140 -12.17 10.82 -17.31
C ILE A 140 -11.16 11.97 -17.26
N ASN A 141 -10.10 11.81 -16.48
CA ASN A 141 -9.00 12.78 -16.39
C ASN A 141 -8.42 13.06 -17.77
N GLY A 142 -8.14 12.03 -18.56
CA GLY A 142 -7.59 12.15 -19.90
C GLY A 142 -8.50 12.91 -20.88
N LEU A 143 -9.83 12.78 -20.75
CA LEU A 143 -10.80 13.55 -21.52
C LEU A 143 -10.86 15.02 -21.06
N VAL A 144 -10.80 15.27 -19.75
CA VAL A 144 -10.94 16.61 -19.17
C VAL A 144 -9.66 17.43 -19.28
N THR A 145 -8.50 16.87 -18.96
CA THR A 145 -7.21 17.57 -18.95
C THR A 145 -6.41 17.41 -20.25
N GLY A 146 -6.70 16.38 -21.04
CA GLY A 146 -6.10 16.17 -22.36
C GLY A 146 -4.58 16.00 -22.34
N LYS A 147 -3.92 16.38 -23.45
CA LYS A 147 -2.47 16.33 -23.59
C LYS A 147 -1.76 17.22 -22.55
N ALA A 148 -2.32 18.38 -22.23
CA ALA A 148 -1.74 19.32 -21.27
C ALA A 148 -1.66 18.71 -19.85
N GLY A 149 -2.67 17.94 -19.43
CA GLY A 149 -2.63 17.23 -18.15
C GLY A 149 -1.54 16.16 -18.11
N ARG A 150 -1.39 15.37 -19.18
CA ARG A 150 -0.35 14.34 -19.27
C ARG A 150 1.05 14.88 -19.52
N GLY A 151 1.17 16.10 -20.06
CA GLY A 151 2.45 16.72 -20.38
C GLY A 151 3.37 16.93 -19.17
N ILE A 152 2.82 17.02 -17.96
CA ILE A 152 3.62 17.14 -16.73
C ILE A 152 4.52 15.91 -16.49
N PHE A 153 4.17 14.74 -17.03
CA PHE A 153 5.01 13.54 -16.94
C PHE A 153 6.24 13.59 -17.85
N GLN A 154 6.35 14.59 -18.74
CA GLN A 154 7.55 14.81 -19.54
C GLN A 154 8.66 15.50 -18.76
N CYS A 155 8.34 16.16 -17.64
CA CYS A 155 9.33 16.77 -16.75
C CYS A 155 10.17 15.70 -16.05
N CYS A 156 11.49 15.90 -16.01
CA CYS A 156 12.43 14.95 -15.41
C CYS A 156 12.89 15.38 -14.01
N ASP A 157 12.68 16.64 -13.64
CA ASP A 157 13.01 17.18 -12.33
C ASP A 157 11.92 18.13 -11.79
N LEU A 158 12.06 18.49 -10.51
CA LEU A 158 11.11 19.34 -9.80
C LEU A 158 11.08 20.79 -10.30
N GLY A 159 12.18 21.31 -10.83
CA GLY A 159 12.25 22.68 -11.36
C GLY A 159 11.41 22.80 -12.62
N GLU A 160 11.67 21.95 -13.61
CA GLU A 160 10.89 21.84 -14.85
C GLU A 160 9.41 21.59 -14.55
N GLN A 161 9.12 20.65 -13.64
CA GLN A 161 7.76 20.30 -13.27
C GLN A 161 7.04 21.47 -12.61
N SER A 162 7.70 22.21 -11.72
CA SER A 162 7.12 23.38 -11.05
C SER A 162 6.81 24.49 -12.04
N ASP A 163 7.66 24.69 -13.05
CA ASP A 163 7.41 25.65 -14.12
C ASP A 163 6.25 25.21 -15.01
N TYR A 164 6.20 23.93 -15.41
CA TYR A 164 5.09 23.38 -16.17
C TYR A 164 3.76 23.46 -15.42
N TYR A 165 3.76 23.09 -14.13
CA TYR A 165 2.60 23.13 -13.27
C TYR A 165 2.02 24.54 -13.14
N ARG A 166 2.87 25.57 -13.06
CA ARG A 166 2.46 26.97 -12.97
C ARG A 166 1.98 27.54 -14.30
N ARG A 167 2.66 27.23 -15.41
CA ARG A 167 2.46 27.92 -16.70
C ARG A 167 1.58 27.17 -17.70
N HIS A 168 1.58 25.84 -17.67
CA HIS A 168 1.02 25.02 -18.74
C HIS A 168 -0.01 23.99 -18.29
N PHE A 169 0.08 23.53 -17.04
CA PHE A 169 -0.84 22.52 -16.52
C PHE A 169 -2.28 23.07 -16.43
N PRO A 170 -3.31 22.31 -16.87
CA PRO A 170 -4.68 22.79 -16.97
C PRO A 170 -5.39 22.80 -15.60
N LEU A 171 -4.91 23.65 -14.67
CA LEU A 171 -5.33 23.69 -13.26
C LEU A 171 -6.85 23.80 -13.07
N ARG A 172 -7.55 24.60 -13.89
CA ARG A 172 -9.02 24.73 -13.78
C ARG A 172 -9.73 23.43 -14.11
N ARG A 173 -9.29 22.74 -15.16
CA ARG A 173 -9.86 21.45 -15.58
C ARG A 173 -9.51 20.35 -14.59
N TRP A 174 -8.28 20.38 -14.07
CA TRP A 174 -7.84 19.48 -13.01
C TRP A 174 -8.66 19.64 -11.71
N LYS A 175 -8.95 20.88 -11.29
CA LYS A 175 -9.82 21.15 -10.14
C LYS A 175 -11.25 20.60 -10.34
N ALA A 176 -11.73 20.50 -11.58
CA ALA A 176 -13.01 19.85 -11.88
C ALA A 176 -12.92 18.32 -11.74
N VAL A 177 -11.82 17.70 -12.20
CA VAL A 177 -11.53 16.27 -11.97
C VAL A 177 -11.48 15.95 -10.47
N ILE A 178 -10.77 16.76 -9.67
CA ILE A 178 -10.75 16.60 -8.21
C ILE A 178 -12.14 16.81 -7.60
N GLY A 179 -12.95 17.71 -8.15
CA GLY A 179 -14.34 17.87 -7.73
C GLY A 179 -15.16 16.58 -7.86
N LEU A 180 -14.90 15.77 -8.89
CA LEU A 180 -15.52 14.46 -9.05
C LEU A 180 -14.97 13.44 -8.04
N LEU A 181 -13.65 13.43 -7.81
CA LEU A 181 -13.01 12.55 -6.82
C LEU A 181 -13.49 12.83 -5.40
N GLY A 182 -13.64 14.10 -5.02
CA GLY A 182 -14.11 14.51 -3.71
C GLY A 182 -15.60 14.28 -3.45
N ASN A 183 -16.33 13.69 -4.41
CA ASN A 183 -17.72 13.29 -4.22
C ASN A 183 -17.79 11.94 -3.48
N ALA A 184 -18.61 11.88 -2.43
CA ALA A 184 -18.80 10.69 -1.59
C ALA A 184 -19.07 9.40 -2.39
N ALA A 185 -19.78 9.46 -3.52
CA ALA A 185 -20.04 8.28 -4.35
C ALA A 185 -18.77 7.73 -5.02
N VAL A 186 -17.87 8.61 -5.46
CA VAL A 186 -16.59 8.20 -6.05
C VAL A 186 -15.66 7.66 -4.96
N LEU A 187 -15.62 8.30 -3.78
CA LEU A 187 -14.88 7.83 -2.61
C LEU A 187 -15.34 6.46 -2.09
N ASN A 188 -16.66 6.26 -2.02
CA ASN A 188 -17.28 4.98 -1.69
C ASN A 188 -17.06 3.92 -2.79
N SER A 189 -16.68 4.30 -4.01
CA SER A 189 -16.33 3.32 -5.05
C SER A 189 -14.83 3.02 -5.14
N LEU A 190 -14.00 3.97 -4.71
CA LEU A 190 -12.54 3.90 -4.80
C LEU A 190 -11.95 2.93 -3.79
N LEU A 191 -12.47 2.88 -2.55
CA LEU A 191 -11.76 2.20 -1.47
C LEU A 191 -12.63 1.21 -0.68
N TYR A 192 -13.96 1.38 -0.63
CA TYR A 192 -14.82 0.53 0.21
C TYR A 192 -16.30 0.59 -0.19
N ARG A 193 -16.98 -0.55 -0.44
CA ARG A 193 -18.45 -0.59 -0.59
C ARG A 193 -19.21 -0.46 0.76
N GLY A 194 -18.50 -0.28 1.87
CA GLY A 194 -19.07 0.18 3.14
C GLY A 194 -19.12 1.71 3.19
N ALA A 195 -19.76 2.29 4.21
CA ALA A 195 -19.67 3.73 4.43
C ALA A 195 -18.20 4.09 4.73
N PHE A 196 -17.58 4.94 3.90
CA PHE A 196 -16.24 5.44 4.18
C PHE A 196 -16.22 6.11 5.56
N PRO A 197 -15.14 5.96 6.36
CA PRO A 197 -15.08 6.60 7.65
C PRO A 197 -15.33 8.10 7.54
N ALA A 198 -16.12 8.64 8.47
CA ALA A 198 -16.45 10.05 8.45
C ALA A 198 -15.17 10.89 8.52
N ASN A 199 -15.07 11.88 7.62
CA ASN A 199 -13.94 12.79 7.59
C ASN A 199 -13.88 13.58 8.90
N ASN A 200 -12.76 13.47 9.62
CA ASN A 200 -12.55 14.15 10.91
C ASN A 200 -11.41 15.20 10.87
N LEU A 201 -10.99 15.60 9.67
CA LEU A 201 -9.89 16.55 9.47
C LEU A 201 -10.31 18.02 9.64
N GLY A 202 -11.60 18.30 9.87
CA GLY A 202 -12.13 19.66 9.99
C GLY A 202 -12.14 20.46 8.69
N ILE A 203 -11.85 19.82 7.55
CA ILE A 203 -11.89 20.42 6.20
C ILE A 203 -12.63 19.51 5.23
N SER A 204 -13.21 20.06 4.17
CA SER A 204 -13.93 19.26 3.17
C SER A 204 -12.99 18.28 2.45
N SER A 205 -13.49 17.09 2.09
CA SER A 205 -12.71 16.07 1.36
C SER A 205 -12.15 16.63 0.05
N ARG A 206 -12.90 17.50 -0.64
CA ARG A 206 -12.41 18.22 -1.81
C ARG A 206 -11.15 19.05 -1.51
N LYS A 207 -11.13 19.78 -0.39
CA LYS A 207 -9.93 20.54 0.02
C LYS A 207 -8.77 19.59 0.32
N VAL A 208 -9.02 18.48 1.03
CA VAL A 208 -8.00 17.47 1.31
C VAL A 208 -7.33 16.98 0.03
N TYR A 209 -8.09 16.58 -1.00
CA TYR A 209 -7.51 16.13 -2.27
C TYR A 209 -6.79 17.25 -3.02
N LEU A 210 -7.31 18.47 -3.02
CA LEU A 210 -6.60 19.61 -3.63
C LEU A 210 -5.22 19.80 -3.00
N ASP A 211 -5.13 19.71 -1.67
CA ASP A 211 -3.89 19.87 -0.92
C ASP A 211 -2.93 18.68 -1.20
N ILE A 212 -3.42 17.43 -1.18
CA ILE A 212 -2.63 16.23 -1.52
C ILE A 212 -2.04 16.33 -2.93
N PHE A 213 -2.88 16.61 -3.93
CA PHE A 213 -2.40 16.68 -5.31
C PHE A 213 -1.46 17.87 -5.51
N HIS A 214 -1.71 19.00 -4.85
CA HIS A 214 -0.78 20.12 -4.90
C HIS A 214 0.60 19.72 -4.37
N ALA A 215 0.67 19.03 -3.23
CA ALA A 215 1.92 18.49 -2.70
C ALA A 215 2.57 17.53 -3.71
N LEU A 216 1.83 16.52 -4.19
CA LEU A 216 2.32 15.56 -5.18
C LEU A 216 2.92 16.20 -6.45
N PHE A 217 2.36 17.32 -6.92
CA PHE A 217 2.87 18.04 -8.09
C PHE A 217 4.05 18.97 -7.80
N THR A 218 4.37 19.24 -6.53
CA THR A 218 5.36 20.27 -6.15
C THR A 218 6.50 19.74 -5.27
N THR A 219 6.36 18.57 -4.64
CA THR A 219 7.37 18.01 -3.74
C THR A 219 8.06 16.77 -4.27
N GLN A 220 7.51 16.12 -5.29
CA GLN A 220 8.12 14.94 -5.93
C GLN A 220 7.92 14.95 -7.46
N VAL A 221 8.80 14.27 -8.20
CA VAL A 221 8.66 14.16 -9.66
C VAL A 221 7.51 13.21 -9.97
N VAL A 222 6.51 13.65 -10.73
CA VAL A 222 5.24 12.91 -10.93
C VAL A 222 5.42 11.52 -11.53
N ARG A 223 6.46 11.30 -12.35
CA ARG A 223 6.75 10.00 -12.95
C ARG A 223 7.19 8.96 -11.92
N GLU A 224 7.63 9.38 -10.74
CA GLU A 224 8.03 8.49 -9.64
C GLU A 224 6.83 8.03 -8.80
N SER A 225 5.64 8.60 -9.02
CA SER A 225 4.41 8.20 -8.32
C SER A 225 3.62 7.19 -9.15
N PHE A 226 3.60 5.91 -8.73
CA PHE A 226 2.71 4.91 -9.35
C PHE A 226 1.24 5.34 -9.26
N PHE A 227 0.85 6.00 -8.18
CA PHE A 227 -0.50 6.50 -7.97
C PHE A 227 -0.88 7.55 -9.02
N LEU A 228 -0.04 8.56 -9.26
CA LEU A 228 -0.30 9.55 -10.31
C LEU A 228 -0.27 8.91 -11.70
N GLN A 229 0.64 7.97 -11.97
CA GLN A 229 0.65 7.26 -13.25
C GLN A 229 -0.68 6.52 -13.47
N MET A 230 -1.17 5.79 -12.47
CA MET A 230 -2.46 5.12 -12.53
C MET A 230 -3.62 6.10 -12.71
N LEU A 231 -3.58 7.27 -12.08
CA LEU A 231 -4.63 8.29 -12.20
C LEU A 231 -4.62 9.05 -13.54
N PHE A 232 -3.49 9.12 -14.24
CA PHE A 232 -3.36 9.82 -15.52
C PHE A 232 -3.40 8.90 -16.74
N PHE A 233 -2.96 7.65 -16.59
CA PHE A 233 -2.83 6.70 -17.68
C PHE A 233 -3.63 5.40 -17.48
N GLY A 234 -3.98 5.05 -16.23
CA GLY A 234 -4.61 3.77 -15.91
C GLY A 234 -3.62 2.59 -15.92
N GLU A 235 -2.33 2.89 -16.04
CA GLU A 235 -1.24 1.93 -16.12
C GLU A 235 0.07 2.63 -15.70
N LEU A 236 1.07 1.82 -15.35
CA LEU A 236 2.44 2.29 -15.14
C LEU A 236 3.16 2.38 -16.49
N ARG A 237 3.62 3.57 -16.85
CA ARG A 237 4.37 3.87 -18.09
C ARG A 237 5.84 4.19 -17.84
N TYR A 238 6.16 4.66 -16.65
CA TYR A 238 7.47 5.14 -16.26
C TYR A 238 8.03 4.23 -15.17
N PRO A 239 9.11 3.46 -15.45
CA PRO A 239 9.70 2.52 -14.49
C PRO A 239 10.13 3.15 -13.17
N GLN A 240 10.42 4.45 -13.14
CA GLN A 240 10.77 5.20 -11.93
C GLN A 240 9.66 5.13 -10.87
N GLY A 241 8.41 4.99 -11.30
CA GLY A 241 7.28 4.86 -10.39
C GLY A 241 7.03 3.45 -9.88
N TYR A 242 7.76 2.44 -10.36
CA TYR A 242 7.51 1.06 -9.93
C TYR A 242 7.66 0.92 -8.41
N PRO A 243 6.81 0.09 -7.76
CA PRO A 243 6.94 -0.19 -6.34
C PRO A 243 8.27 -0.87 -6.02
N LEU A 244 8.67 -0.80 -4.76
CA LEU A 244 9.98 -1.29 -4.31
C LEU A 244 10.20 -2.80 -4.54
N GLU A 245 9.12 -3.60 -4.64
CA GLU A 245 9.20 -5.02 -5.01
C GLU A 245 9.77 -5.28 -6.43
N CYS A 246 9.79 -4.26 -7.29
CA CYS A 246 10.36 -4.33 -8.63
C CYS A 246 11.89 -4.13 -8.64
N ASP A 247 12.48 -3.65 -7.55
CA ASP A 247 13.93 -3.44 -7.48
C ASP A 247 14.65 -4.81 -7.40
N PRO A 248 15.61 -5.09 -8.29
CA PRO A 248 16.29 -6.39 -8.32
C PRO A 248 17.10 -6.68 -7.06
N GLN A 249 17.66 -5.66 -6.39
CA GLN A 249 18.37 -5.84 -5.12
C GLN A 249 17.40 -6.16 -3.99
N ILE A 250 16.24 -5.48 -3.94
CA ILE A 250 15.18 -5.78 -2.97
C ILE A 250 14.64 -7.19 -3.17
N PHE A 251 14.36 -7.58 -4.41
CA PHE A 251 13.92 -8.93 -4.74
C PHE A 251 14.95 -9.98 -4.28
N GLN A 252 16.23 -9.76 -4.58
CA GLN A 252 17.29 -10.68 -4.19
C GLN A 252 17.47 -10.77 -2.67
N SER A 253 17.49 -9.63 -1.96
CA SER A 253 17.58 -9.60 -0.50
C SER A 253 16.38 -10.26 0.16
N ALA A 254 15.16 -10.01 -0.35
CA ALA A 254 13.94 -10.65 0.15
C ALA A 254 14.00 -12.17 -0.03
N ARG A 255 14.49 -12.64 -1.19
CA ARG A 255 14.65 -14.07 -1.49
C ARG A 255 15.69 -14.74 -0.58
N GLU A 256 16.78 -14.04 -0.26
CA GLU A 256 17.78 -14.55 0.68
C GLU A 256 17.22 -14.61 2.10
N ALA A 257 16.58 -13.54 2.56
CA ALA A 257 15.94 -13.49 3.88
C ALA A 257 14.88 -14.58 4.04
N LEU A 258 14.12 -14.90 2.99
CA LEU A 258 13.07 -15.92 3.01
C LEU A 258 13.61 -17.32 3.42
N LYS A 259 14.87 -17.64 3.11
CA LYS A 259 15.47 -18.95 3.47
C LYS A 259 15.57 -19.19 4.98
N GLN A 260 15.62 -18.10 5.76
CA GLN A 260 15.77 -18.14 7.22
C GLN A 260 14.57 -17.52 7.96
N CYS A 261 13.75 -16.72 7.27
CA CYS A 261 12.57 -16.09 7.85
C CYS A 261 11.41 -17.08 7.93
N ARG A 262 10.79 -17.19 9.11
CA ARG A 262 9.51 -17.88 9.24
C ARG A 262 8.38 -16.95 8.83
N VAL A 263 7.88 -17.14 7.61
CA VAL A 263 6.73 -16.38 7.08
C VAL A 263 5.41 -17.09 7.45
N SER A 264 4.39 -16.31 7.83
CA SER A 264 3.05 -16.81 8.12
C SER A 264 1.99 -15.88 7.53
N VAL A 265 1.07 -16.42 6.75
CA VAL A 265 -0.03 -15.67 6.13
C VAL A 265 -1.34 -16.10 6.79
N VAL A 266 -1.88 -15.24 7.64
CA VAL A 266 -2.97 -15.57 8.59
C VAL A 266 -4.25 -14.86 8.17
N GLN A 267 -5.37 -15.58 8.16
CA GLN A 267 -6.67 -14.95 7.99
C GLN A 267 -7.25 -14.52 9.34
N GLY A 268 -7.44 -13.22 9.53
CA GLY A 268 -7.94 -12.68 10.79
C GLY A 268 -7.77 -11.17 10.88
N ASP A 269 -8.40 -10.58 11.90
CA ASP A 269 -8.20 -9.18 12.24
C ASP A 269 -6.75 -8.96 12.70
N ILE A 270 -6.10 -7.93 12.15
CA ILE A 270 -4.67 -7.66 12.42
C ILE A 270 -4.42 -7.33 13.90
N VAL A 271 -5.34 -6.65 14.59
CA VAL A 271 -5.18 -6.28 15.99
C VAL A 271 -5.25 -7.55 16.85
N ASP A 272 -6.19 -8.44 16.55
CA ASP A 272 -6.30 -9.74 17.22
C ASP A 272 -5.08 -10.64 16.92
N CYS A 273 -4.60 -10.63 15.67
CA CYS A 273 -3.43 -11.41 15.27
C CYS A 273 -2.16 -10.96 16.01
N VAL A 274 -1.93 -9.64 16.13
CA VAL A 274 -0.79 -9.11 16.89
C VAL A 274 -0.96 -9.43 18.38
N ALA A 275 -2.16 -9.28 18.95
CA ALA A 275 -2.40 -9.56 20.37
C ALA A 275 -2.14 -11.03 20.75
N ALA A 276 -2.23 -11.96 19.79
CA ALA A 276 -1.88 -13.36 19.97
C ALA A 276 -0.37 -13.68 19.78
N CYS A 277 0.45 -12.67 19.43
CA CYS A 277 1.89 -12.81 19.26
C CYS A 277 2.64 -12.44 20.55
N THR A 278 3.97 -12.61 20.51
CA THR A 278 4.88 -12.20 21.59
C THR A 278 6.15 -11.64 20.96
N GLU A 279 6.75 -10.65 21.61
CA GLU A 279 8.02 -10.03 21.21
C GLU A 279 8.01 -9.45 19.78
N VAL A 280 6.93 -8.76 19.42
CA VAL A 280 6.80 -8.10 18.11
C VAL A 280 7.58 -6.79 18.11
N ASP A 281 8.58 -6.65 17.24
CA ASP A 281 9.41 -5.44 17.17
C ASP A 281 8.84 -4.38 16.20
N PHE A 282 8.00 -4.80 15.25
CA PHE A 282 7.38 -3.89 14.29
C PHE A 282 5.98 -4.33 13.89
N VAL A 283 5.03 -3.39 13.89
CA VAL A 283 3.66 -3.57 13.41
C VAL A 283 3.31 -2.50 12.38
N SER A 284 2.81 -2.91 11.23
CA SER A 284 2.18 -2.02 10.24
C SER A 284 0.68 -2.31 10.16
N LEU A 285 -0.12 -1.37 10.64
CA LEU A 285 -1.58 -1.48 10.72
C LEU A 285 -2.30 -0.93 9.48
N SER A 286 -1.58 -0.33 8.52
CA SER A 286 -2.21 0.37 7.39
C SER A 286 -3.26 1.39 7.91
N ASP A 287 -4.35 1.60 7.18
CA ASP A 287 -5.49 2.46 7.54
C ASP A 287 -6.57 1.71 8.36
N VAL A 288 -6.30 0.48 8.82
CA VAL A 288 -7.28 -0.33 9.58
C VAL A 288 -7.91 0.41 10.76
N PRO A 289 -7.14 1.16 11.60
CA PRO A 289 -7.73 1.89 12.73
C PRO A 289 -8.85 2.86 12.32
N SER A 290 -8.76 3.44 11.12
CA SER A 290 -9.78 4.35 10.58
C SER A 290 -11.11 3.67 10.29
N PHE A 291 -11.19 2.34 10.25
CA PHE A 291 -12.42 1.58 10.04
C PHE A 291 -13.00 1.02 11.34
N LEU A 292 -12.27 1.10 12.45
CA LEU A 292 -12.74 0.61 13.75
C LEU A 292 -13.72 1.60 14.40
N PRO A 293 -14.65 1.11 15.24
CA PRO A 293 -15.45 1.99 16.12
C PRO A 293 -14.53 2.87 16.99
N ASP A 294 -14.96 4.10 17.31
CA ASP A 294 -14.11 5.09 18.02
C ASP A 294 -13.48 4.54 19.30
N ALA A 295 -14.24 3.82 20.13
CA ALA A 295 -13.73 3.23 21.37
C ALA A 295 -12.62 2.19 21.12
N THR A 296 -12.77 1.34 20.09
CA THR A 296 -11.77 0.34 19.71
C THR A 296 -10.55 0.99 19.07
N ALA A 297 -10.77 1.97 18.19
CA ALA A 297 -9.71 2.72 17.53
C ALA A 297 -8.85 3.48 18.55
N ALA A 298 -9.48 4.11 19.56
CA ALA A 298 -8.79 4.83 20.62
C ALA A 298 -7.89 3.92 21.47
N THR A 299 -8.26 2.65 21.66
CA THR A 299 -7.51 1.71 22.50
C THR A 299 -6.58 0.79 21.72
N VAL A 300 -6.42 1.00 20.40
CA VAL A 300 -5.66 0.07 19.53
C VAL A 300 -4.24 -0.17 20.03
N LEU A 301 -3.50 0.88 20.41
CA LEU A 301 -2.13 0.73 20.92
C LEU A 301 -2.09 -0.07 22.24
N GLN A 302 -3.06 0.15 23.13
CA GLN A 302 -3.15 -0.58 24.40
C GLN A 302 -3.45 -2.07 24.18
N ARG A 303 -4.23 -2.40 23.14
CA ARG A 303 -4.49 -3.80 22.77
C ARG A 303 -3.24 -4.51 22.24
N LEU A 304 -2.37 -3.80 21.51
CA LEU A 304 -1.13 -4.39 20.98
C LEU A 304 -0.03 -4.52 22.04
N ARG A 305 0.05 -3.57 22.97
CA ARG A 305 1.14 -3.41 23.94
C ARG A 305 1.61 -4.71 24.61
N PRO A 306 0.74 -5.66 25.04
CA PRO A 306 1.19 -6.89 25.69
C PRO A 306 2.03 -7.81 24.80
N ALA A 307 1.83 -7.75 23.47
CA ALA A 307 2.53 -8.58 22.50
C ALA A 307 3.82 -7.93 21.97
N LEU A 308 3.94 -6.61 22.12
CA LEU A 308 5.04 -5.83 21.57
C LEU A 308 6.31 -5.94 22.43
N ALA A 309 7.45 -5.93 21.75
CA ALA A 309 8.77 -5.86 22.36
C ALA A 309 9.08 -4.46 22.91
N GLU A 310 10.09 -4.37 23.77
CA GLU A 310 10.65 -3.08 24.15
C GLU A 310 11.10 -2.29 22.91
N HIS A 311 10.72 -1.01 22.84
CA HIS A 311 11.00 -0.12 21.72
C HIS A 311 10.37 -0.52 20.37
N ALA A 312 9.41 -1.45 20.36
CA ALA A 312 8.69 -1.81 19.16
C ALA A 312 8.05 -0.58 18.49
N LEU A 313 8.02 -0.60 17.15
CA LEU A 313 7.40 0.45 16.35
C LEU A 313 6.05 0.01 15.81
N THR A 314 5.04 0.86 15.94
CA THR A 314 3.71 0.67 15.35
C THR A 314 3.44 1.79 14.37
N VAL A 315 3.20 1.45 13.10
CA VAL A 315 2.83 2.36 12.03
C VAL A 315 1.32 2.29 11.80
N MET A 316 0.67 3.45 11.87
CA MET A 316 -0.75 3.65 11.57
C MET A 316 -0.90 4.67 10.46
N ARG A 317 -1.96 4.54 9.67
CA ARG A 317 -2.36 5.52 8.67
C ARG A 317 -3.77 6.03 8.92
N GLY A 318 -4.03 7.21 8.39
CA GLY A 318 -5.35 7.83 8.28
C GLY A 318 -5.52 8.52 6.93
N HIS A 319 -6.55 8.16 6.15
CA HIS A 319 -6.85 8.91 4.92
C HIS A 319 -7.62 10.22 5.20
N LEU A 320 -8.95 10.12 5.36
CA LEU A 320 -9.82 11.25 5.75
C LEU A 320 -10.26 11.17 7.22
N ARG A 321 -10.15 9.99 7.84
CA ARG A 321 -10.28 9.83 9.28
C ARG A 321 -8.88 9.53 9.81
N VAL A 322 -8.43 10.31 10.79
CA VAL A 322 -7.16 10.07 11.48
C VAL A 322 -7.48 9.76 12.93
N VAL A 323 -7.05 8.59 13.38
CA VAL A 323 -7.27 8.14 14.75
C VAL A 323 -6.25 8.80 15.67
N ARG A 324 -6.70 9.23 16.85
CA ARG A 324 -5.84 9.66 17.95
C ARG A 324 -5.92 8.60 19.04
N PRO A 325 -5.03 7.59 19.04
CA PRO A 325 -5.07 6.53 20.02
C PRO A 325 -4.59 7.02 21.39
N ASP A 326 -4.98 6.30 22.43
CA ASP A 326 -4.37 6.39 23.75
C ASP A 326 -2.90 5.98 23.68
N CYS A 327 -2.04 6.93 23.99
CA CYS A 327 -0.59 6.80 23.89
C CYS A 327 0.08 6.46 25.24
N GLU A 328 -0.67 6.06 26.28
CA GLU A 328 -0.03 5.63 27.54
C GLU A 328 0.96 4.48 27.29
N GLY A 329 2.23 4.66 27.67
CA GLY A 329 3.30 3.69 27.38
C GLY A 329 3.83 3.72 25.94
N PHE A 330 3.48 4.75 25.16
CA PHE A 330 3.98 4.99 23.82
C PHE A 330 4.47 6.42 23.65
N ARG A 331 5.40 6.63 22.72
CA ARG A 331 5.83 7.93 22.25
C ARG A 331 5.55 8.07 20.77
N ASP A 332 4.88 9.15 20.37
CA ASP A 332 4.80 9.53 18.96
C ASP A 332 6.19 9.94 18.46
N VAL A 333 6.69 9.19 17.49
CA VAL A 333 7.99 9.38 16.85
C VAL A 333 7.86 9.69 15.35
N SER A 334 6.66 10.07 14.89
CA SER A 334 6.38 10.37 13.47
C SER A 334 7.33 11.42 12.90
N SER A 335 7.71 12.43 13.70
CA SER A 335 8.65 13.48 13.29
C SER A 335 10.06 12.95 12.97
N GLN A 336 10.47 11.82 13.56
CA GLN A 336 11.76 11.19 13.26
C GLN A 336 11.80 10.66 11.83
N PHE A 337 10.63 10.35 11.25
CA PHE A 337 10.48 9.79 9.92
C PHE A 337 9.88 10.78 8.91
N HIS A 338 9.86 12.08 9.22
CA HIS A 338 9.20 13.10 8.40
C HIS A 338 9.69 13.12 6.94
N GLU A 339 11.00 12.95 6.71
CA GLU A 339 11.55 12.90 5.35
C GLU A 339 11.06 11.66 4.59
N ALA A 340 11.01 10.50 5.24
CA ALA A 340 10.53 9.27 4.63
C ALA A 340 9.03 9.36 4.30
N ILE A 341 8.24 9.94 5.21
CA ILE A 341 6.80 10.20 5.03
C ILE A 341 6.56 11.19 3.89
N ALA A 342 7.34 12.27 3.81
CA ALA A 342 7.21 13.28 2.75
C ALA A 342 7.59 12.76 1.35
N ARG A 343 8.36 11.66 1.28
CA ARG A 343 8.76 10.98 0.03
C ARG A 343 7.87 9.80 -0.35
N GLU A 344 6.83 9.50 0.42
CA GLU A 344 5.88 8.41 0.14
C GLU A 344 5.17 8.70 -1.19
N LYS A 345 5.22 7.77 -2.13
CA LYS A 345 4.84 8.03 -3.53
C LYS A 345 3.36 8.35 -3.76
N THR A 346 2.47 8.05 -2.82
CA THR A 346 1.02 8.30 -2.98
C THR A 346 0.56 9.62 -2.32
N GLN A 347 1.21 10.04 -1.24
CA GLN A 347 0.82 11.12 -0.32
C GLN A 347 -0.65 11.08 0.13
N LEU A 348 -1.33 9.93 -0.02
CA LEU A 348 -2.73 9.78 0.35
C LEU A 348 -2.91 9.68 1.87
N TRP A 349 -1.86 9.25 2.57
CA TRP A 349 -1.96 8.78 3.95
C TRP A 349 -1.31 9.76 4.91
N ARG A 350 -2.01 10.06 6.01
CA ARG A 350 -1.41 10.67 7.19
C ARG A 350 -0.83 9.55 8.03
N VAL A 351 0.49 9.45 8.04
CA VAL A 351 1.22 8.39 8.73
C VAL A 351 1.49 8.85 10.17
N GLN A 352 1.25 7.93 11.11
CA GLN A 352 1.59 8.07 12.52
C GLN A 352 2.49 6.90 12.90
N VAL A 353 3.62 7.18 13.57
CA VAL A 353 4.56 6.16 14.03
C VAL A 353 4.71 6.27 15.54
N TYR A 354 4.39 5.20 16.24
CA TYR A 354 4.46 5.12 17.70
C TYR A 354 5.56 4.16 18.12
N ARG A 355 6.35 4.54 19.11
CA ARG A 355 7.36 3.68 19.73
C ARG A 355 6.89 3.29 21.13
N GLN A 356 6.88 2.00 21.44
CA GLN A 356 6.63 1.55 22.81
C GLN A 356 7.75 2.03 23.73
N THR A 357 7.36 2.61 24.85
CA THR A 357 8.28 3.00 25.93
C THR A 357 8.11 2.02 27.08
N SER A 358 9.22 1.57 27.66
CA SER A 358 9.17 0.80 28.90
C SER A 358 8.43 1.58 29.97
N PRO A 359 7.65 0.91 30.84
CA PRO A 359 7.10 1.58 32.00
C PRO A 359 8.29 2.17 32.77
N VAL A 360 8.29 3.49 32.93
CA VAL A 360 9.20 4.16 33.85
C VAL A 360 9.12 3.37 35.15
N GLN A 361 10.22 2.75 35.56
CA GLN A 361 10.33 2.26 36.93
C GLN A 361 10.07 3.49 37.80
N VAL A 362 8.88 3.56 38.38
CA VAL A 362 8.60 4.50 39.44
C VAL A 362 9.52 4.06 40.57
N SER A 363 10.68 4.71 40.66
CA SER A 363 11.54 4.65 41.83
C SER A 363 10.68 5.06 43.00
N ARG A 364 10.39 4.08 43.86
CA ARG A 364 9.70 4.28 45.15
C ARG A 364 10.50 5.19 46.05
#